data_AF-A0A8C5ASK7-F1
#
_entry.id   AF-A0A8C5ASK7-F1
#
_cell.length_a   1.000
_cell.length_b   1.000
_cell.length_c   1.000
_cell.angle_alpha   90.00
_cell.angle_beta   90.00
_cell.angle_gamma   90.00
#
_symmetry.space_group_name_H-M   'P 1'
#
loop_
_entity.id
_entity.type
_entity.pdbx_description
1 polymer ?
#
loop_
_entity_poly.entity_id
_entity_poly.type
_entity_poly.pdbx_seq_one_letter_code
_entity_poly.pdbx_strand_id
1 'polypeptide(L)'
;MNPASIRCVNRIPPPQTEPLPQEVELTDPSTVRPWKRDVTLESLSTMEKRLSGETILTEYSNGFPSRMTTALLLLSRQLAALCVSSRGQLSVTRGFCSSSPSSPAPGPGHTTGAGGEAEAGSHEPKWKAAGASQTTANTGPGRPMGSSSSRPFSTLAQPLDGGLHPDPEADPEADPQADPDQLLRQCAEALRGRPARPRRELVSSRAPGNCCRHSASPRVRVLQWNVLAQALGEGKDGFVRCPPDALDWRERKYLILEEILTHRPDVVCLQEVDHYHDTFLPVLGSLGYRGSFLPKPRSPCLDVEPNNGPDGCALFYSRERFSPTATDHLRLSAMMLPTNQVAIVQSLRCRATGRGLCVAVTHLKARSGWERMRSAQGADLLRRLRAITSRAAASEADGAAEIPLLVCGDFNAEPSEDVYRRFLASSLGLDSAYRLLSADGLTEPPYTTWKIRPSGESRGTLDYIWYSRESLSVETLLDIPGEEQIGPDRLPSYHYPSDHLSLLCDVSFRELPHRLM
;
A
#
# COMPACT_ATOMS: atom_id res chain seq x y z
N MET A 1 -27.77 -23.60 -68.97
CA MET A 1 -28.86 -24.34 -68.31
C MET A 1 -28.40 -25.78 -68.10
N ASN A 2 -28.50 -26.27 -66.86
CA ASN A 2 -28.29 -27.62 -66.33
C ASN A 2 -27.06 -28.47 -66.75
N PRO A 3 -26.17 -28.82 -65.79
CA PRO A 3 -25.35 -30.02 -65.83
C PRO A 3 -26.07 -31.20 -65.15
N ALA A 4 -25.90 -32.41 -65.70
CA ALA A 4 -26.36 -33.66 -65.09
C ALA A 4 -25.17 -34.64 -64.97
N SER A 5 -25.01 -35.15 -63.74
CA SER A 5 -24.42 -36.37 -63.15
C SER A 5 -23.60 -37.35 -64.04
N ILE A 6 -22.68 -38.21 -63.55
CA ILE A 6 -22.74 -39.19 -62.43
C ILE A 6 -21.31 -39.76 -62.17
N ARG A 7 -20.96 -40.05 -60.88
CA ARG A 7 -20.36 -41.30 -60.29
C ARG A 7 -19.48 -40.96 -59.05
N CYS A 8 -19.88 -41.25 -57.79
CA CYS A 8 -19.85 -42.54 -57.02
C CYS A 8 -18.42 -42.88 -56.47
N VAL A 9 -18.10 -43.25 -55.21
CA VAL A 9 -18.79 -43.63 -53.94
C VAL A 9 -17.76 -43.50 -52.77
N ASN A 10 -18.19 -43.11 -51.56
CA ASN A 10 -17.94 -43.80 -50.26
C ASN A 10 -18.22 -42.88 -49.05
N ARG A 11 -19.26 -43.24 -48.29
CA ARG A 11 -19.73 -42.57 -47.07
C ARG A 11 -19.04 -43.18 -45.85
N ILE A 12 -18.56 -42.33 -44.94
CA ILE A 12 -18.20 -42.68 -43.56
C ILE A 12 -19.16 -41.90 -42.63
N PRO A 13 -19.92 -42.57 -41.74
CA PRO A 13 -20.87 -41.96 -40.79
C PRO A 13 -20.21 -41.43 -39.48
N PRO A 14 -20.92 -40.60 -38.69
CA PRO A 14 -20.34 -39.74 -37.64
C PRO A 14 -20.05 -40.45 -36.30
N PRO A 15 -19.23 -39.85 -35.40
CA PRO A 15 -18.91 -40.45 -34.11
C PRO A 15 -20.09 -40.43 -33.13
N GLN A 16 -20.31 -41.57 -32.48
CA GLN A 16 -21.32 -41.81 -31.46
C GLN A 16 -20.84 -41.39 -30.06
N THR A 17 -21.80 -40.90 -29.29
CA THR A 17 -21.77 -40.60 -27.84
C THR A 17 -21.73 -41.87 -26.99
N GLU A 18 -20.88 -41.92 -25.95
CA GLU A 18 -21.02 -42.87 -24.84
C GLU A 18 -21.63 -42.19 -23.59
N PRO A 19 -22.55 -42.87 -22.87
CA PRO A 19 -23.26 -42.33 -21.71
C PRO A 19 -22.59 -42.60 -20.35
N LEU A 20 -23.02 -41.82 -19.36
CA LEU A 20 -22.72 -41.91 -17.92
C LEU A 20 -22.86 -43.33 -17.34
N PRO A 21 -21.97 -43.77 -16.43
CA PRO A 21 -22.23 -44.96 -15.62
C PRO A 21 -23.22 -44.69 -14.48
N GLN A 22 -24.12 -45.66 -14.32
CA GLN A 22 -25.26 -45.69 -13.40
C GLN A 22 -24.87 -45.83 -11.92
N GLU A 23 -25.81 -45.41 -11.08
CA GLU A 23 -25.86 -45.58 -9.62
C GLU A 23 -25.66 -47.05 -9.21
N VAL A 24 -24.81 -47.25 -8.19
CA VAL A 24 -24.76 -48.49 -7.42
C VAL A 24 -25.38 -48.19 -6.06
N GLU A 25 -26.57 -48.73 -5.86
CA GLU A 25 -27.27 -48.77 -4.58
C GLU A 25 -26.54 -49.78 -3.67
N LEU A 26 -25.91 -49.31 -2.59
CA LEU A 26 -25.38 -50.15 -1.52
C LEU A 26 -26.16 -49.87 -0.24
N THR A 27 -26.88 -50.91 0.16
CA THR A 27 -27.57 -51.12 1.42
C THR A 27 -26.61 -51.19 2.62
N ASP A 28 -27.08 -50.67 3.75
CA ASP A 28 -26.64 -50.86 5.16
C ASP A 28 -25.59 -49.87 5.77
N PRO A 29 -26.00 -48.99 6.70
CA PRO A 29 -25.14 -47.98 7.33
C PRO A 29 -24.57 -48.46 8.68
N SER A 30 -23.49 -49.24 8.66
CA SER A 30 -22.63 -49.34 9.85
C SER A 30 -21.21 -49.77 9.49
N THR A 31 -20.36 -48.83 9.11
CA THR A 31 -18.89 -48.81 9.35
C THR A 31 -18.18 -47.78 8.45
N VAL A 32 -18.26 -46.49 8.79
CA VAL A 32 -17.25 -45.50 8.34
C VAL A 32 -16.92 -44.57 9.50
N ARG A 33 -15.68 -44.65 10.00
CA ARG A 33 -15.10 -43.69 10.94
C ARG A 33 -14.54 -42.49 10.18
N PRO A 34 -14.75 -41.23 10.60
CA PRO A 34 -14.20 -40.08 9.91
C PRO A 34 -12.71 -39.90 10.24
N TRP A 35 -11.88 -39.78 9.19
CA TRP A 35 -10.51 -39.28 9.30
C TRP A 35 -10.56 -37.74 9.46
N LYS A 36 -10.49 -37.27 10.71
CA LYS A 36 -9.99 -35.92 11.01
C LYS A 36 -8.46 -35.96 10.93
N ARG A 37 -7.86 -35.08 10.12
CA ARG A 37 -6.45 -34.68 10.30
C ARG A 37 -6.44 -33.24 10.76
N ASP A 38 -6.31 -33.08 12.07
CA ASP A 38 -5.93 -31.83 12.71
C ASP A 38 -4.48 -31.51 12.31
N VAL A 39 -4.28 -30.38 11.64
CA VAL A 39 -2.96 -29.76 11.49
C VAL A 39 -2.84 -28.77 12.65
N THR A 40 -2.10 -29.15 13.69
CA THR A 40 -1.90 -28.31 14.87
C THR A 40 -0.90 -27.18 14.60
N LEU A 41 -1.10 -26.05 15.30
CA LEU A 41 -0.39 -24.77 15.21
C LEU A 41 1.16 -24.84 15.23
N GLU A 42 1.75 -25.91 15.78
CA GLU A 42 3.21 -26.10 15.80
C GLU A 42 3.81 -26.37 14.41
N SER A 43 3.04 -26.97 13.49
CA SER A 43 3.55 -27.42 12.19
C SER A 43 3.83 -26.28 11.21
N LEU A 44 3.07 -25.18 11.30
CA LEU A 44 3.24 -24.00 10.45
C LEU A 44 4.33 -23.05 10.96
N SER A 45 4.42 -22.85 12.28
CA SER A 45 5.50 -22.09 12.94
C SER A 45 6.88 -22.70 12.66
N THR A 46 6.96 -24.04 12.65
CA THR A 46 8.21 -24.76 12.36
C THR A 46 8.62 -24.65 10.88
N MET A 47 7.65 -24.49 9.97
CA MET A 47 7.91 -24.27 8.54
C MET A 47 8.36 -22.83 8.26
N GLU A 48 7.79 -21.84 8.95
CA GLU A 48 8.18 -20.44 8.84
C GLU A 48 9.61 -20.19 9.38
N LYS A 49 10.00 -20.84 10.49
CA LYS A 49 11.37 -20.74 11.04
C LYS A 49 12.44 -21.41 10.17
N ARG A 50 12.08 -22.41 9.36
CA ARG A 50 13.04 -23.09 8.46
C ARG A 50 13.33 -22.31 7.18
N LEU A 51 12.47 -21.37 6.80
CA LEU A 51 12.69 -20.48 5.66
C LEU A 51 13.53 -19.24 6.00
N SER A 52 13.74 -18.94 7.29
CA SER A 52 14.52 -17.78 7.77
C SER A 52 16.00 -18.05 8.07
N GLY A 53 16.52 -19.26 7.81
CA GLY A 53 17.98 -19.51 7.79
C GLY A 53 18.71 -19.40 9.12
N GLU A 54 18.08 -19.77 10.25
CA GLU A 54 18.80 -19.94 11.52
C GLU A 54 19.39 -21.35 11.63
N THR A 55 20.72 -21.42 11.64
CA THR A 55 21.46 -22.64 11.99
C THR A 55 21.43 -22.82 13.51
N ILE A 56 20.73 -23.84 14.00
CA ILE A 56 20.89 -24.30 15.39
C ILE A 56 21.55 -25.68 15.34
N LEU A 57 22.83 -25.72 15.70
CA LEU A 57 23.52 -26.93 16.15
C LEU A 57 23.03 -27.24 17.57
N THR A 58 22.42 -28.40 17.77
CA THR A 58 22.66 -29.27 18.94
C THR A 58 21.91 -30.59 18.80
N GLU A 59 22.54 -31.61 19.35
CA GLU A 59 22.27 -33.05 19.28
C GLU A 59 20.89 -33.44 19.80
N TYR A 60 20.23 -34.41 19.16
CA TYR A 60 19.50 -35.47 19.85
C TYR A 60 19.41 -36.70 18.96
N SER A 61 19.99 -37.78 19.46
CA SER A 61 20.03 -39.12 18.91
C SER A 61 18.66 -39.81 19.02
N ASN A 62 18.40 -40.72 18.07
CA ASN A 62 17.43 -41.82 18.07
C ASN A 62 16.05 -41.59 17.40
N GLY A 63 15.91 -42.21 16.22
CA GLY A 63 14.68 -42.91 15.81
C GLY A 63 13.87 -42.29 14.67
N PHE A 64 14.16 -42.65 13.41
CA PHE A 64 13.22 -42.47 12.29
C PHE A 64 13.23 -43.69 11.34
N PRO A 65 12.07 -44.16 10.82
CA PRO A 65 12.00 -45.22 9.83
C PRO A 65 12.31 -44.72 8.39
N SER A 66 12.97 -45.59 7.63
CA SER A 66 13.66 -45.34 6.36
C SER A 66 12.77 -45.26 5.10
N ARG A 67 11.90 -44.25 4.95
CA ARG A 67 11.18 -44.04 3.66
C ARG A 67 11.11 -42.61 3.10
N MET A 68 11.70 -41.61 3.75
CA MET A 68 11.75 -40.23 3.22
C MET A 68 13.10 -39.81 2.62
N THR A 69 14.13 -40.66 2.67
CA THR A 69 15.48 -40.31 2.22
C THR A 69 15.69 -40.50 0.70
N THR A 70 14.85 -41.28 0.02
CA THR A 70 15.03 -41.57 -1.41
C THR A 70 14.48 -40.47 -2.34
N ALA A 71 13.45 -39.73 -1.90
CA ALA A 71 12.85 -38.66 -2.71
C ALA A 71 13.72 -37.38 -2.76
N LEU A 72 14.42 -37.05 -1.66
CA LEU A 72 15.32 -35.89 -1.62
C LEU A 72 16.64 -36.12 -2.39
N LEU A 73 17.12 -37.36 -2.49
CA LEU A 73 18.34 -37.72 -3.23
C LEU A 73 18.12 -37.78 -4.76
N LEU A 74 16.88 -37.99 -5.22
CA LEU A 74 16.53 -37.94 -6.64
C LEU A 74 16.37 -36.49 -7.14
N LEU A 75 15.90 -35.56 -6.31
CA LEU A 75 15.80 -34.14 -6.67
C LEU A 75 17.17 -33.43 -6.73
N SER A 76 18.13 -33.83 -5.88
CA SER A 76 19.47 -33.22 -5.87
C SER A 76 20.31 -33.61 -7.09
N ARG A 77 20.08 -34.81 -7.65
CA ARG A 77 20.79 -35.27 -8.86
C ARG A 77 20.27 -34.65 -10.16
N GLN A 78 19.01 -34.23 -10.24
CA GLN A 78 18.48 -33.54 -11.43
C GLN A 78 18.86 -32.06 -11.49
N LEU A 79 19.09 -31.42 -10.34
CA LEU A 79 19.56 -30.01 -10.29
C LEU A 79 21.06 -29.86 -10.59
N ALA A 80 21.89 -30.88 -10.34
CA ALA A 80 23.31 -30.85 -10.68
C ALA A 80 23.59 -31.02 -12.19
N ALA A 81 22.67 -31.65 -12.94
CA ALA A 81 22.82 -31.88 -14.37
C ALA A 81 22.47 -30.67 -15.25
N LEU A 82 21.78 -29.65 -14.72
CA LEU A 82 21.44 -28.42 -15.44
C LEU A 82 22.49 -27.30 -15.30
N CYS A 83 23.50 -27.47 -14.45
CA CYS A 83 24.56 -26.47 -14.23
C CYS A 83 25.88 -26.74 -14.99
N VAL A 84 25.95 -27.77 -15.85
CA VAL A 84 27.19 -28.16 -16.57
C VAL A 84 27.13 -27.91 -18.09
N SER A 85 26.11 -27.23 -18.63
CA SER A 85 26.11 -26.81 -20.04
C SER A 85 25.86 -25.32 -20.23
N SER A 86 26.86 -24.50 -19.89
CA SER A 86 27.24 -23.32 -20.68
C SER A 86 28.54 -22.70 -20.15
N ARG A 87 29.69 -23.34 -20.44
CA ARG A 87 31.01 -22.69 -20.38
C ARG A 87 31.84 -23.09 -21.60
N GLY A 88 32.12 -22.10 -22.43
CA GLY A 88 33.01 -22.10 -23.60
C GLY A 88 32.51 -20.99 -24.52
N GLN A 89 33.28 -20.02 -25.00
CA GLN A 89 34.70 -19.70 -25.03
C GLN A 89 34.76 -18.19 -25.34
N LEU A 90 35.76 -17.44 -24.87
CA LEU A 90 36.44 -16.44 -25.70
C LEU A 90 37.73 -15.97 -25.02
N SER A 91 38.78 -15.97 -25.82
CA SER A 91 40.19 -15.83 -25.49
C SER A 91 40.61 -14.40 -25.18
N VAL A 92 41.51 -14.27 -24.22
CA VAL A 92 42.27 -13.06 -23.89
C VAL A 92 43.51 -12.99 -24.78
N THR A 93 43.70 -11.88 -25.50
CA THR A 93 45.01 -11.44 -25.99
C THR A 93 45.46 -10.21 -25.20
N ARG A 94 46.66 -10.32 -24.62
CA ARG A 94 47.38 -9.31 -23.84
C ARG A 94 47.97 -8.24 -24.76
N GLY A 95 47.94 -6.99 -24.30
CA GLY A 95 48.82 -5.91 -24.74
C GLY A 95 49.17 -5.01 -23.55
N PHE A 96 50.42 -5.08 -23.12
CA PHE A 96 51.04 -4.21 -22.12
C PHE A 96 51.22 -2.79 -22.66
N CYS A 97 51.05 -1.75 -21.83
CA CYS A 97 52.13 -0.81 -21.50
C CYS A 97 51.73 0.20 -20.41
N SER A 98 52.73 0.48 -19.59
CA SER A 98 52.82 1.28 -18.37
C SER A 98 52.81 2.80 -18.61
N SER A 99 52.34 3.58 -17.61
CA SER A 99 53.15 4.60 -16.92
C SER A 99 52.33 5.37 -15.87
N SER A 100 52.83 5.37 -14.64
CA SER A 100 52.55 6.38 -13.60
C SER A 100 53.24 7.71 -13.95
N PRO A 101 52.91 8.83 -13.27
CA PRO A 101 53.75 9.17 -12.13
C PRO A 101 53.02 9.77 -10.91
N SER A 102 53.79 9.76 -9.82
CA SER A 102 53.61 10.16 -8.44
C SER A 102 53.55 11.68 -8.16
N SER A 103 52.76 12.07 -7.12
CA SER A 103 53.00 12.99 -5.97
C SER A 103 53.66 14.39 -6.19
N PRO A 104 53.45 15.42 -5.31
CA PRO A 104 53.32 15.32 -3.85
C PRO A 104 52.39 16.30 -3.10
N ALA A 105 52.23 16.05 -1.80
CA ALA A 105 51.69 16.94 -0.78
C ALA A 105 52.62 18.12 -0.45
N PRO A 106 52.13 19.12 0.31
CA PRO A 106 52.91 19.58 1.46
C PRO A 106 52.04 19.82 2.73
N GLY A 107 52.62 19.52 3.89
CA GLY A 107 52.42 20.29 5.13
C GLY A 107 53.79 20.79 5.61
N PRO A 108 53.98 21.30 6.85
CA PRO A 108 53.04 21.86 7.82
C PRO A 108 53.42 23.32 8.21
N GLY A 109 52.55 24.01 8.94
CA GLY A 109 52.83 25.34 9.52
C GLY A 109 52.29 25.48 10.94
N HIS A 110 53.17 25.29 11.92
CA HIS A 110 53.00 25.69 13.32
C HIS A 110 53.39 27.17 13.48
N THR A 111 52.68 27.92 14.34
CA THR A 111 53.23 28.75 15.46
C THR A 111 52.09 29.58 16.09
N THR A 112 51.65 29.21 17.31
CA THR A 112 51.97 29.81 18.64
C THR A 112 51.16 31.06 19.00
N GLY A 113 50.53 31.05 20.18
CA GLY A 113 50.06 32.30 20.79
C GLY A 113 49.04 32.20 21.93
N ALA A 114 49.37 31.44 22.98
CA ALA A 114 49.06 31.66 24.40
C ALA A 114 47.72 32.28 24.87
N GLY A 115 47.05 31.52 25.76
CA GLY A 115 47.04 31.86 27.19
C GLY A 115 45.79 32.52 27.76
N GLY A 116 45.15 31.85 28.72
CA GLY A 116 44.14 32.44 29.60
C GLY A 116 43.21 31.44 30.27
N GLU A 117 43.72 30.68 31.24
CA GLU A 117 42.92 29.97 32.24
C GLU A 117 42.17 30.97 33.14
N ALA A 118 40.93 30.66 33.53
CA ALA A 118 40.40 30.91 34.88
C ALA A 118 39.02 30.24 35.09
N GLU A 119 39.04 29.24 35.96
CA GLU A 119 38.08 28.87 37.02
C GLU A 119 36.56 29.13 36.92
N ALA A 120 35.85 28.00 37.08
CA ALA A 120 34.81 27.72 38.07
C ALA A 120 33.83 28.83 38.51
N GLY A 121 32.55 28.61 38.19
CA GLY A 121 31.43 29.31 38.80
C GLY A 121 30.13 28.52 38.61
N SER A 122 29.83 27.64 39.56
CA SER A 122 28.55 26.93 39.71
C SER A 122 27.40 27.92 39.96
N HIS A 123 26.31 27.86 39.20
CA HIS A 123 25.00 28.37 39.64
C HIS A 123 23.84 27.71 38.90
N GLU A 124 23.18 26.77 39.60
CA GLU A 124 21.77 26.41 39.37
C GLU A 124 20.84 27.51 39.93
N PRO A 125 19.65 27.73 39.34
CA PRO A 125 18.54 28.32 40.06
C PRO A 125 17.51 27.26 40.47
N LYS A 126 17.40 27.07 41.79
CA LYS A 126 16.26 26.42 42.47
C LYS A 126 15.05 27.36 42.43
N TRP A 127 13.91 26.89 41.91
CA TRP A 127 12.61 27.48 42.26
C TRP A 127 11.99 26.73 43.44
N LYS A 128 11.68 27.50 44.50
CA LYS A 128 11.04 27.05 45.74
C LYS A 128 9.52 26.92 45.54
N ALA A 129 9.00 25.80 46.02
CA ALA A 129 7.60 25.60 46.36
C ALA A 129 7.20 26.49 47.56
N ALA A 130 5.99 27.05 47.50
CA ALA A 130 5.29 27.62 48.65
C ALA A 130 3.96 26.88 48.81
N GLY A 131 3.71 26.41 50.03
CA GLY A 131 2.61 25.52 50.37
C GLY A 131 1.25 26.19 50.50
N ALA A 132 0.23 25.33 50.60
CA ALA A 132 -1.09 25.70 51.09
C ALA A 132 -1.61 24.57 52.00
N SER A 133 -2.11 24.99 53.16
CA SER A 133 -2.63 24.17 54.25
C SER A 133 -3.93 23.46 53.92
N GLN A 134 -4.14 22.33 54.62
CA GLN A 134 -5.40 21.62 54.76
C GLN A 134 -6.46 22.47 55.48
N THR A 135 -7.71 22.41 55.02
CA THR A 135 -8.91 22.36 55.88
C THR A 135 -10.03 21.59 55.18
N THR A 136 -10.85 20.98 56.01
CA THR A 136 -11.82 19.91 55.77
C THR A 136 -13.26 20.39 55.52
N ALA A 137 -14.05 19.49 54.92
CA ALA A 137 -15.48 19.21 55.19
C ALA A 137 -16.54 19.57 54.13
N ASN A 138 -17.04 18.51 53.49
CA ASN A 138 -18.44 18.04 53.43
C ASN A 138 -19.54 18.92 52.81
N THR A 139 -20.15 18.45 51.71
CA THR A 139 -21.62 18.31 51.50
C THR A 139 -21.94 17.66 50.14
N GLY A 140 -22.90 16.74 50.14
CA GLY A 140 -23.42 16.02 48.97
C GLY A 140 -24.53 16.78 48.21
N PRO A 141 -25.37 16.08 47.41
CA PRO A 141 -25.44 16.25 45.97
C PRO A 141 -26.63 17.08 45.48
N GLY A 142 -26.49 17.74 44.33
CA GLY A 142 -27.57 18.47 43.66
C GLY A 142 -27.43 18.44 42.14
N ARG A 143 -28.39 17.79 41.47
CA ARG A 143 -28.67 17.93 40.03
C ARG A 143 -29.04 19.39 39.70
N PRO A 144 -28.88 19.79 38.42
CA PRO A 144 -30.09 20.19 37.70
C PRO A 144 -30.19 19.62 36.29
N MET A 145 -31.42 19.65 35.78
CA MET A 145 -31.86 19.11 34.50
C MET A 145 -31.50 20.02 33.32
N GLY A 146 -31.23 19.38 32.18
CA GLY A 146 -31.88 19.63 30.89
C GLY A 146 -31.75 21.02 30.25
N SER A 147 -30.98 21.10 29.17
CA SER A 147 -31.39 21.88 28.00
C SER A 147 -30.92 21.17 26.72
N SER A 148 -31.92 20.84 25.91
CA SER A 148 -31.86 20.28 24.57
C SER A 148 -30.99 21.11 23.60
N SER A 149 -30.13 20.43 22.84
CA SER A 149 -29.68 20.89 21.52
C SER A 149 -29.43 19.69 20.61
N SER A 150 -30.51 19.26 19.97
CA SER A 150 -30.57 18.39 18.81
C SER A 150 -29.67 18.88 17.66
N ARG A 151 -28.66 18.11 17.24
CA ARG A 151 -27.92 18.25 15.96
C ARG A 151 -27.41 16.90 15.45
N PRO A 152 -27.23 16.75 14.13
CA PRO A 152 -27.78 15.60 13.39
C PRO A 152 -26.67 14.70 12.85
N PHE A 153 -26.46 13.52 13.45
CA PHE A 153 -25.65 12.46 12.82
C PHE A 153 -26.11 11.04 13.17
N SER A 154 -27.29 10.87 13.75
CA SER A 154 -27.80 9.54 14.13
C SER A 154 -28.48 8.77 12.97
N THR A 155 -28.61 9.36 11.77
CA THR A 155 -29.39 8.75 10.68
C THR A 155 -28.57 7.95 9.67
N LEU A 156 -27.23 7.96 9.74
CA LEU A 156 -26.38 7.21 8.79
C LEU A 156 -25.69 5.97 9.36
N ALA A 157 -26.00 5.60 10.61
CA ALA A 157 -25.49 4.36 11.20
C ALA A 157 -26.58 3.72 12.06
N GLN A 158 -27.53 3.03 11.41
CA GLN A 158 -28.29 1.97 12.06
C GLN A 158 -27.83 0.62 11.49
N PRO A 159 -27.61 -0.41 12.33
CA PRO A 159 -27.35 -1.76 11.85
C PRO A 159 -28.65 -2.35 11.30
N LEU A 160 -28.66 -2.67 10.00
CA LEU A 160 -29.74 -3.45 9.40
C LEU A 160 -29.58 -4.91 9.83
N ASP A 161 -30.44 -5.33 10.74
CA ASP A 161 -30.70 -6.73 11.05
C ASP A 161 -31.67 -7.29 9.99
N GLY A 162 -31.42 -8.51 9.53
CA GLY A 162 -32.36 -9.32 8.76
C GLY A 162 -32.35 -9.19 7.23
N GLY A 163 -31.55 -10.05 6.58
CA GLY A 163 -31.88 -10.80 5.35
C GLY A 163 -32.45 -10.08 4.13
N LEU A 164 -31.59 -9.86 3.13
CA LEU A 164 -31.77 -10.14 1.69
C LEU A 164 -30.56 -9.55 0.94
N HIS A 165 -29.85 -10.37 0.17
CA HIS A 165 -28.72 -9.93 -0.67
C HIS A 165 -29.22 -8.92 -1.73
N PRO A 166 -28.72 -7.68 -1.77
CA PRO A 166 -28.92 -6.81 -2.92
C PRO A 166 -27.90 -7.14 -4.01
N ASP A 167 -28.36 -7.19 -5.25
CA ASP A 167 -27.55 -7.33 -6.46
C ASP A 167 -26.47 -6.21 -6.53
N PRO A 168 -25.19 -6.48 -6.87
CA PRO A 168 -24.12 -5.48 -6.86
C PRO A 168 -24.19 -4.44 -8.00
N GLU A 169 -25.18 -4.53 -8.89
CA GLU A 169 -25.24 -3.75 -10.14
C GLU A 169 -26.42 -2.75 -10.23
N ALA A 170 -27.27 -2.63 -9.21
CA ALA A 170 -28.29 -1.58 -9.20
C ALA A 170 -27.65 -0.25 -8.77
N ASP A 171 -27.51 0.70 -9.71
CA ASP A 171 -27.16 2.09 -9.42
C ASP A 171 -28.31 2.67 -8.57
N PRO A 172 -28.11 2.96 -7.27
CA PRO A 172 -29.15 3.55 -6.47
C PRO A 172 -29.41 4.95 -7.03
N GLU A 173 -30.69 5.32 -7.21
CA GLU A 173 -31.09 6.67 -7.58
C GLU A 173 -30.26 7.68 -6.78
N ALA A 174 -29.67 8.66 -7.48
CA ALA A 174 -28.65 9.54 -6.96
C ALA A 174 -29.17 10.32 -5.75
N ASP A 175 -28.90 9.79 -4.56
CA ASP A 175 -29.03 10.50 -3.30
C ASP A 175 -28.28 11.84 -3.43
N PRO A 176 -28.78 12.97 -2.89
CA PRO A 176 -28.15 14.26 -3.09
C PRO A 176 -26.69 14.19 -2.64
N GLN A 177 -25.77 14.49 -3.57
CA GLN A 177 -24.34 14.49 -3.27
C GLN A 177 -24.07 15.49 -2.13
N ALA A 178 -23.42 15.02 -1.07
CA ALA A 178 -23.09 15.85 0.09
C ALA A 178 -22.15 16.99 -0.31
N ASP A 179 -22.32 18.16 0.31
CA ASP A 179 -21.41 19.30 0.14
C ASP A 179 -20.06 19.02 0.84
N PRO A 180 -18.93 18.89 0.10
CA PRO A 180 -17.62 18.67 0.70
C PRO A 180 -17.22 19.77 1.69
N ASP A 181 -17.60 21.02 1.43
CA ASP A 181 -17.28 22.14 2.32
C ASP A 181 -18.10 22.07 3.63
N GLN A 182 -19.31 21.51 3.58
CA GLN A 182 -20.10 21.25 4.78
C GLN A 182 -19.47 20.16 5.65
N LEU A 183 -19.03 19.05 5.06
CA LEU A 183 -18.33 18.00 5.80
C LEU A 183 -17.00 18.52 6.37
N LEU A 184 -16.26 19.33 5.62
CA LEU A 184 -15.02 19.93 6.10
C LEU A 184 -15.27 20.85 7.32
N ARG A 185 -16.34 21.65 7.30
CA ARG A 185 -16.76 22.44 8.47
C ARG A 185 -17.12 21.56 9.67
N GLN A 186 -17.70 20.38 9.47
CA GLN A 186 -18.01 19.44 10.55
C GLN A 186 -16.76 18.78 11.12
N CYS A 187 -15.78 18.43 10.28
CA CYS A 187 -14.47 17.99 10.74
C CYS A 187 -13.82 19.08 11.61
N ALA A 188 -13.78 20.32 11.13
CA ALA A 188 -13.24 21.44 11.88
C ALA A 188 -13.96 21.67 13.23
N GLU A 189 -15.28 21.46 13.28
CA GLU A 189 -16.06 21.53 14.51
C GLU A 189 -15.70 20.42 15.50
N ALA A 190 -15.64 19.17 15.01
CA ALA A 190 -15.26 18.01 15.81
C ALA A 190 -13.82 18.13 16.35
N LEU A 191 -12.95 18.79 15.59
CA LEU A 191 -11.53 18.98 15.89
C LEU A 191 -11.22 20.34 16.55
N ARG A 192 -12.23 21.12 16.97
CA ARG A 192 -12.01 22.48 17.50
C ARG A 192 -11.03 22.55 18.68
N GLY A 193 -10.98 21.51 19.51
CA GLY A 193 -10.05 21.40 20.64
C GLY A 193 -8.67 20.81 20.29
N ARG A 194 -8.47 20.42 19.03
CA ARG A 194 -7.23 19.82 18.53
C ARG A 194 -6.43 20.87 17.75
N PRO A 195 -5.10 20.76 17.76
CA PRO A 195 -4.27 21.67 17.02
C PRO A 195 -4.32 21.36 15.52
N ALA A 196 -4.07 22.38 14.70
CA ALA A 196 -4.15 22.24 13.24
C ALA A 196 -3.10 21.24 12.70
N ARG A 197 -3.47 20.54 11.62
CA ARG A 197 -2.55 19.68 10.86
C ARG A 197 -1.34 20.48 10.34
N PRO A 198 -0.17 19.83 10.15
CA PRO A 198 0.97 20.47 9.52
C PRO A 198 0.57 21.06 8.16
N ARG A 199 0.85 22.35 7.95
CA ARG A 199 0.63 22.99 6.65
C ARG A 199 1.60 22.40 5.62
N ARG A 200 1.04 21.94 4.52
CA ARG A 200 1.75 21.33 3.39
C ARG A 200 1.35 22.00 2.10
N GLU A 201 2.30 22.23 1.20
CA GLU A 201 2.09 22.98 -0.04
C GLU A 201 2.21 22.08 -1.28
N LEU A 202 1.42 22.41 -2.30
CA LEU A 202 1.54 21.80 -3.62
C LEU A 202 2.68 22.46 -4.38
N VAL A 203 3.77 21.73 -4.56
CA VAL A 203 4.97 22.17 -5.26
C VAL A 203 4.94 21.70 -6.71
N SER A 204 5.30 22.57 -7.65
CA SER A 204 5.44 22.21 -9.08
C SER A 204 6.65 21.30 -9.30
N SER A 205 6.47 20.22 -10.04
CA SER A 205 7.56 19.32 -10.46
C SER A 205 8.45 19.90 -11.57
N ARG A 206 7.98 20.94 -12.26
CA ARG A 206 8.70 21.58 -13.38
C ARG A 206 9.61 22.70 -12.89
N ALA A 207 10.86 22.70 -13.35
CA ALA A 207 11.78 23.83 -13.20
C ALA A 207 11.17 25.11 -13.87
N PRO A 208 11.35 26.29 -13.26
CA PRO A 208 10.87 27.55 -13.84
C PRO A 208 11.62 27.85 -15.14
N GLY A 209 11.05 27.48 -16.28
CA GLY A 209 11.66 27.75 -17.60
C GLY A 209 11.01 27.06 -18.81
N ASN A 210 10.46 25.85 -18.65
CA ASN A 210 9.82 25.12 -19.77
C ASN A 210 8.30 25.34 -19.79
N CYS A 211 7.89 26.53 -20.20
CA CYS A 211 6.48 26.89 -20.38
C CYS A 211 5.99 26.55 -21.79
N CYS A 212 5.92 25.26 -22.14
CA CYS A 212 5.15 24.84 -23.30
C CYS A 212 3.66 24.94 -22.91
N ARG A 213 2.99 26.03 -23.30
CA ARG A 213 1.52 26.17 -23.26
C ARG A 213 0.89 25.20 -24.26
N HIS A 214 0.92 23.91 -23.97
CA HIS A 214 0.06 22.94 -24.63
C HIS A 214 -1.28 22.92 -23.90
N SER A 215 -2.38 22.84 -24.66
CA SER A 215 -3.76 22.78 -24.16
C SER A 215 -3.82 21.90 -22.91
N ALA A 216 -4.19 22.47 -21.76
CA ALA A 216 -4.02 21.83 -20.47
C ALA A 216 -4.84 20.53 -20.39
N SER A 217 -4.17 19.40 -20.66
CA SER A 217 -4.67 18.05 -20.39
C SER A 217 -5.21 18.03 -18.96
N PRO A 218 -6.46 17.57 -18.74
CA PRO A 218 -7.09 17.63 -17.44
C PRO A 218 -6.27 16.80 -16.44
N ARG A 219 -5.88 17.44 -15.35
CA ARG A 219 -5.06 16.83 -14.29
C ARG A 219 -5.87 15.81 -13.52
N VAL A 220 -5.25 14.68 -13.17
CA VAL A 220 -5.79 13.66 -12.28
C VAL A 220 -5.04 13.76 -10.96
N ARG A 221 -5.75 14.10 -9.88
CA ARG A 221 -5.19 14.15 -8.53
C ARG A 221 -5.28 12.80 -7.85
N VAL A 222 -4.16 12.26 -7.40
CA VAL A 222 -4.08 10.95 -6.75
C VAL A 222 -3.53 11.09 -5.35
N LEU A 223 -4.26 10.55 -4.36
CA LEU A 223 -3.84 10.45 -2.96
C LEU A 223 -3.50 9.00 -2.63
N GLN A 224 -2.36 8.79 -1.99
CA GLN A 224 -1.85 7.51 -1.50
C GLN A 224 -1.60 7.63 0.01
N TRP A 225 -2.17 6.74 0.81
CA TRP A 225 -2.00 6.84 2.26
C TRP A 225 -2.22 5.52 3.02
N ASN A 226 -1.23 5.10 3.81
CA ASN A 226 -1.49 4.18 4.91
C ASN A 226 -2.17 4.96 6.04
N VAL A 227 -3.44 4.66 6.31
CA VAL A 227 -4.25 5.43 7.28
C VAL A 227 -4.09 4.96 8.71
N LEU A 228 -3.24 3.95 8.95
CA LEU A 228 -3.08 3.24 10.22
C LEU A 228 -4.40 2.59 10.66
N ALA A 229 -4.47 1.26 10.75
CA ALA A 229 -5.69 0.60 11.20
C ALA A 229 -5.97 0.95 12.67
N GLN A 230 -7.22 1.22 13.03
CA GLN A 230 -7.60 1.57 14.40
C GLN A 230 -7.18 0.49 15.40
N ALA A 231 -7.50 -0.77 15.09
CA ALA A 231 -7.14 -1.89 15.95
C ALA A 231 -5.61 -2.02 16.14
N LEU A 232 -4.82 -1.72 15.10
CA LEU A 232 -3.36 -1.80 15.21
C LEU A 232 -2.79 -0.63 16.01
N GLY A 233 -3.31 0.58 15.80
CA GLY A 233 -2.88 1.78 16.52
C GLY A 233 -3.05 1.66 18.03
N GLU A 234 -4.22 1.19 18.49
CA GLU A 234 -4.51 1.00 19.92
C GLU A 234 -3.84 -0.25 20.51
N GLY A 235 -3.78 -1.36 19.76
CA GLY A 235 -3.47 -2.66 20.34
C GLY A 235 -2.07 -3.21 20.09
N LYS A 236 -1.46 -2.92 18.94
CA LYS A 236 -0.22 -3.61 18.50
C LYS A 236 0.95 -2.69 18.25
N ASP A 237 0.69 -1.45 17.89
CA ASP A 237 1.72 -0.60 17.33
C ASP A 237 2.64 0.03 18.37
N GLY A 238 2.11 0.28 19.58
CA GLY A 238 2.89 0.71 20.72
C GLY A 238 3.52 2.09 20.55
N PHE A 239 2.77 3.08 20.06
CA PHE A 239 3.27 4.45 19.90
C PHE A 239 3.59 5.12 21.26
N VAL A 240 4.80 4.91 21.78
CA VAL A 240 5.18 5.28 23.16
C VAL A 240 5.24 6.79 23.43
N ARG A 241 5.21 7.61 22.38
CA ARG A 241 5.18 9.09 22.47
C ARG A 241 3.86 9.70 22.01
N CYS A 242 2.93 8.88 21.50
CA CYS A 242 1.62 9.36 21.10
C CYS A 242 0.67 9.35 22.31
N PRO A 243 -0.03 10.46 22.61
CA PRO A 243 -1.09 10.46 23.60
C PRO A 243 -2.19 9.43 23.24
N PRO A 244 -2.64 8.57 24.16
CA PRO A 244 -3.65 7.55 23.85
C PRO A 244 -4.97 8.11 23.29
N ASP A 245 -5.38 9.30 23.73
CA ASP A 245 -6.58 9.97 23.23
C ASP A 245 -6.41 10.52 21.81
N ALA A 246 -5.18 10.72 21.32
CA ALA A 246 -4.94 11.06 19.92
C ALA A 246 -5.19 9.85 18.98
N LEU A 247 -5.19 8.64 19.52
CA LEU A 247 -5.48 7.42 18.78
C LEU A 247 -6.98 7.10 18.74
N ASP A 248 -7.84 7.76 19.53
CA ASP A 248 -9.27 7.46 19.59
C ASP A 248 -9.94 7.65 18.22
N TRP A 249 -10.57 6.58 17.71
CA TRP A 249 -11.29 6.59 16.44
C TRP A 249 -12.30 7.71 16.30
N ARG A 250 -12.95 8.10 17.41
CA ARG A 250 -13.97 9.17 17.45
C ARG A 250 -13.44 10.47 16.88
N GLU A 251 -12.15 10.74 17.00
CA GLU A 251 -11.50 11.94 16.50
C GLU A 251 -10.59 11.66 15.31
N ARG A 252 -9.85 10.54 15.34
CA ARG A 252 -8.90 10.15 14.30
C ARG A 252 -9.56 10.09 12.92
N LYS A 253 -10.81 9.61 12.84
CA LYS A 253 -11.60 9.61 11.60
C LYS A 253 -11.80 11.01 11.00
N TYR A 254 -12.00 12.05 11.83
CA TYR A 254 -12.21 13.40 11.35
C TYR A 254 -10.92 13.99 10.80
N LEU A 255 -9.76 13.71 11.41
CA LEU A 255 -8.46 14.10 10.87
C LEU A 255 -8.19 13.44 9.50
N ILE A 256 -8.53 12.15 9.35
CA ILE A 256 -8.39 11.43 8.08
C ILE A 256 -9.30 12.03 7.01
N LEU A 257 -10.58 12.28 7.35
CA LEU A 257 -11.53 12.89 6.43
C LEU A 257 -11.14 14.32 6.07
N GLU A 258 -10.64 15.11 7.03
CA GLU A 258 -10.17 16.47 6.78
C GLU A 258 -9.00 16.48 5.78
N GLU A 259 -8.06 15.53 5.86
CA GLU A 259 -6.97 15.35 4.89
C GLU A 259 -7.51 15.12 3.47
N ILE A 260 -8.42 14.15 3.31
CA ILE A 260 -8.99 13.81 1.99
C ILE A 260 -9.80 14.99 1.44
N LEU A 261 -10.66 15.61 2.27
CA LEU A 261 -11.55 16.72 1.89
C LEU A 261 -10.79 18.00 1.55
N THR A 262 -9.70 18.31 2.26
CA THR A 262 -8.85 19.46 1.93
C THR A 262 -8.28 19.34 0.52
N HIS A 263 -7.84 18.13 0.14
CA HIS A 263 -7.15 17.95 -1.13
C HIS A 263 -8.05 17.58 -2.31
N ARG A 264 -9.27 17.08 -2.07
CA ARG A 264 -10.26 16.67 -3.09
C ARG A 264 -9.64 15.83 -4.21
N PRO A 265 -8.99 14.70 -3.90
CA PRO A 265 -8.34 13.87 -4.90
C PRO A 265 -9.35 13.22 -5.84
N ASP A 266 -9.00 13.02 -7.12
CA ASP A 266 -9.84 12.29 -8.06
C ASP A 266 -9.78 10.77 -7.83
N VAL A 267 -8.67 10.30 -7.26
CA VAL A 267 -8.39 8.89 -6.92
C VAL A 267 -7.76 8.82 -5.52
N VAL A 268 -8.25 7.91 -4.68
CA VAL A 268 -7.78 7.69 -3.31
C VAL A 268 -7.38 6.23 -3.12
N CYS A 269 -6.12 6.00 -2.80
CA CYS A 269 -5.53 4.69 -2.55
C CYS A 269 -5.14 4.59 -1.07
N LEU A 270 -5.79 3.70 -0.32
CA LEU A 270 -5.58 3.55 1.12
C LEU A 270 -5.08 2.16 1.49
N GLN A 271 -4.25 2.09 2.53
CA GLN A 271 -3.85 0.84 3.20
C GLN A 271 -4.24 0.91 4.67
N GLU A 272 -4.33 -0.27 5.29
CA GLU A 272 -4.73 -0.43 6.70
C GLU A 272 -6.14 0.11 6.99
N VAL A 273 -7.05 -0.08 6.05
CA VAL A 273 -8.45 0.32 6.24
C VAL A 273 -9.21 -0.78 6.98
N ASP A 274 -9.53 -0.58 8.25
CA ASP A 274 -10.41 -1.45 9.06
C ASP A 274 -11.79 -0.83 9.31
N HIS A 275 -12.02 0.43 8.94
CA HIS A 275 -13.30 1.14 9.04
C HIS A 275 -13.96 1.43 7.67
N TYR A 276 -13.80 0.52 6.70
CA TYR A 276 -14.27 0.73 5.33
C TYR A 276 -15.79 0.89 5.27
N HIS A 277 -16.54 -0.05 5.84
CA HIS A 277 -18.00 -0.14 5.67
C HIS A 277 -18.76 0.87 6.53
N ASP A 278 -18.28 1.17 7.74
CA ASP A 278 -18.96 2.06 8.69
C ASP A 278 -18.60 3.54 8.48
N THR A 279 -17.45 3.85 7.86
CA THR A 279 -16.97 5.23 7.73
C THR A 279 -16.59 5.59 6.29
N PHE A 280 -15.56 4.98 5.71
CA PHE A 280 -15.00 5.46 4.44
C PHE A 280 -15.98 5.35 3.27
N LEU A 281 -16.64 4.20 3.12
CA LEU A 281 -17.60 3.95 2.04
C LEU A 281 -18.81 4.90 2.10
N PRO A 282 -19.55 5.03 3.21
CA PRO A 282 -20.71 5.92 3.24
C PRO A 282 -20.32 7.40 3.08
N VAL A 283 -19.23 7.85 3.73
CA VAL A 283 -18.82 9.26 3.65
C VAL A 283 -18.31 9.61 2.24
N LEU A 284 -17.35 8.85 1.70
CA LEU A 284 -16.83 9.13 0.35
C LEU A 284 -17.87 8.85 -0.73
N GLY A 285 -18.75 7.86 -0.53
CA GLY A 285 -19.89 7.58 -1.41
C GLY A 285 -20.81 8.80 -1.54
N SER A 286 -21.17 9.43 -0.41
CA SER A 286 -21.98 10.65 -0.39
C SER A 286 -21.31 11.82 -1.13
N LEU A 287 -19.98 11.83 -1.24
CA LEU A 287 -19.19 12.84 -1.95
C LEU A 287 -19.00 12.55 -3.44
N GLY A 288 -19.63 11.50 -3.98
CA GLY A 288 -19.51 11.18 -5.40
C GLY A 288 -18.45 10.14 -5.73
N TYR A 289 -17.75 9.57 -4.74
CA TYR A 289 -16.77 8.50 -4.99
C TYR A 289 -17.42 7.13 -5.10
N ARG A 290 -16.81 6.25 -5.89
CA ARG A 290 -17.08 4.81 -5.86
C ARG A 290 -15.85 4.10 -5.31
N GLY A 291 -16.07 3.22 -4.34
CA GLY A 291 -15.01 2.52 -3.61
C GLY A 291 -14.96 1.02 -3.90
N SER A 292 -13.78 0.45 -3.77
CA SER A 292 -13.53 -0.99 -3.71
C SER A 292 -12.64 -1.30 -2.52
N PHE A 293 -12.93 -2.38 -1.79
CA PHE A 293 -12.18 -2.82 -0.63
C PHE A 293 -11.78 -4.29 -0.75
N LEU A 294 -10.57 -4.62 -0.32
CA LEU A 294 -10.06 -5.97 -0.29
C LEU A 294 -9.30 -6.19 1.03
N PRO A 295 -9.89 -6.93 1.99
CA PRO A 295 -9.24 -7.23 3.26
C PRO A 295 -8.08 -8.21 3.08
N LYS A 296 -7.08 -8.12 3.96
CA LYS A 296 -6.06 -9.18 4.11
C LYS A 296 -6.76 -10.46 4.59
N PRO A 297 -6.50 -11.64 3.98
CA PRO A 297 -7.16 -12.89 4.38
C PRO A 297 -6.98 -13.26 5.86
N ARG A 298 -5.84 -12.87 6.46
CA ARG A 298 -5.52 -13.03 7.87
C ARG A 298 -4.98 -11.70 8.40
N SER A 299 -5.85 -10.70 8.48
CA SER A 299 -5.48 -9.39 9.00
C SER A 299 -4.98 -9.49 10.46
N PRO A 300 -3.90 -8.79 10.83
CA PRO A 300 -3.46 -8.68 12.22
C PRO A 300 -4.45 -7.91 13.12
N CYS A 301 -5.42 -7.18 12.58
CA CYS A 301 -6.45 -6.51 13.40
C CYS A 301 -7.29 -7.51 14.19
N LEU A 302 -7.46 -8.71 13.66
CA LEU A 302 -8.25 -9.78 14.29
C LEU A 302 -7.59 -10.37 15.54
N ASP A 303 -6.32 -10.05 15.83
CA ASP A 303 -5.68 -10.46 17.09
C ASP A 303 -5.71 -9.34 18.16
N VAL A 304 -6.47 -8.26 17.93
CA VAL A 304 -6.66 -7.16 18.89
C VAL A 304 -8.11 -7.13 19.34
N GLU A 305 -8.36 -6.86 20.62
CA GLU A 305 -9.70 -6.68 21.17
C GLU A 305 -9.81 -5.31 21.88
N PRO A 306 -10.83 -4.49 21.56
CA PRO A 306 -11.81 -4.67 20.48
C PRO A 306 -11.19 -4.43 19.08
N ASN A 307 -11.76 -5.03 18.03
CA ASN A 307 -11.44 -4.73 16.62
C ASN A 307 -12.70 -4.47 15.78
N ASN A 308 -12.54 -3.84 14.62
CA ASN A 308 -13.61 -3.59 13.64
C ASN A 308 -13.51 -4.52 12.41
N GLY A 309 -12.99 -5.74 12.60
CA GLY A 309 -12.74 -6.69 11.52
C GLY A 309 -11.36 -6.53 10.85
N PRO A 310 -11.14 -7.16 9.68
CA PRO A 310 -9.83 -7.18 9.04
C PRO A 310 -9.51 -5.85 8.34
N ASP A 311 -8.26 -5.38 8.48
CA ASP A 311 -7.73 -4.33 7.62
C ASP A 311 -7.50 -4.80 6.18
N GLY A 312 -7.47 -3.83 5.26
CA GLY A 312 -7.24 -4.09 3.84
C GLY A 312 -6.75 -2.88 3.05
N CYS A 313 -6.67 -3.08 1.74
CA CYS A 313 -6.51 -1.98 0.80
C CYS A 313 -7.88 -1.47 0.37
N ALA A 314 -8.01 -0.15 0.18
CA ALA A 314 -9.18 0.47 -0.42
C ALA A 314 -8.78 1.38 -1.59
N LEU A 315 -9.58 1.40 -2.65
CA LEU A 315 -9.39 2.25 -3.81
C LEU A 315 -10.72 2.95 -4.13
N PHE A 316 -10.71 4.28 -4.09
CA PHE A 316 -11.84 5.12 -4.47
C PHE A 316 -11.50 5.98 -5.70
N TYR A 317 -12.49 6.27 -6.53
CA TYR A 317 -12.38 7.25 -7.61
C TYR A 317 -13.63 8.10 -7.73
N SER A 318 -13.50 9.33 -8.23
CA SER A 318 -14.61 10.22 -8.53
C SER A 318 -15.45 9.71 -9.71
N ARG A 319 -16.75 9.46 -9.48
CA ARG A 319 -17.70 9.04 -10.53
C ARG A 319 -17.90 10.10 -11.61
N GLU A 320 -17.72 11.36 -11.26
CA GLU A 320 -17.77 12.50 -12.18
C GLU A 320 -16.59 12.49 -13.17
N ARG A 321 -15.42 12.04 -12.72
CA ARG A 321 -14.18 12.06 -13.51
C ARG A 321 -13.97 10.77 -14.29
N PHE A 322 -14.40 9.64 -13.74
CA PHE A 322 -14.11 8.32 -14.28
C PHE A 322 -15.34 7.41 -14.35
N SER A 323 -15.33 6.52 -15.34
CA SER A 323 -16.17 5.31 -15.36
C SER A 323 -15.28 4.07 -15.25
N PRO A 324 -15.62 3.09 -14.41
CA PRO A 324 -14.85 1.85 -14.30
C PRO A 324 -15.04 0.99 -15.56
N THR A 325 -13.98 0.34 -16.00
CA THR A 325 -14.05 -0.69 -17.06
C THR A 325 -13.74 -2.08 -16.53
N ALA A 326 -12.88 -2.19 -15.51
CA ALA A 326 -12.62 -3.45 -14.81
C ALA A 326 -12.14 -3.18 -13.37
N THR A 327 -12.38 -4.15 -12.48
CA THR A 327 -11.79 -4.19 -11.13
C THR A 327 -11.21 -5.58 -10.89
N ASP A 328 -9.93 -5.65 -10.56
CA ASP A 328 -9.22 -6.88 -10.25
C ASP A 328 -8.79 -6.88 -8.77
N HIS A 329 -9.26 -7.87 -8.02
CA HIS A 329 -8.86 -8.13 -6.64
C HIS A 329 -7.77 -9.20 -6.60
N LEU A 330 -6.57 -8.81 -6.19
CA LEU A 330 -5.38 -9.64 -6.28
C LEU A 330 -4.92 -10.06 -4.89
N ARG A 331 -4.86 -11.37 -4.65
CA ARG A 331 -4.05 -11.93 -3.58
C ARG A 331 -2.64 -12.16 -4.10
N LEU A 332 -1.66 -11.48 -3.53
CA LEU A 332 -0.28 -11.52 -4.01
C LEU A 332 0.36 -12.88 -3.72
N SER A 333 1.21 -13.33 -4.63
CA SER A 333 1.96 -14.57 -4.48
C SER A 333 3.47 -14.31 -4.31
N ALA A 334 4.15 -15.16 -3.55
CA ALA A 334 5.59 -15.21 -3.47
C ALA A 334 6.04 -16.64 -3.83
N MET A 335 6.87 -16.79 -4.86
CA MET A 335 7.31 -18.11 -5.35
C MET A 335 6.13 -19.07 -5.62
N MET A 336 5.10 -18.56 -6.31
CA MET A 336 3.83 -19.27 -6.63
C MET A 336 2.93 -19.61 -5.44
N LEU A 337 3.30 -19.26 -4.20
CA LEU A 337 2.46 -19.47 -3.03
C LEU A 337 1.65 -18.21 -2.70
N PRO A 338 0.34 -18.33 -2.43
CA PRO A 338 -0.48 -17.18 -2.04
C PRO A 338 -0.04 -16.64 -0.67
N THR A 339 0.27 -15.36 -0.61
CA THR A 339 0.66 -14.66 0.61
C THR A 339 -0.57 -14.10 1.33
N ASN A 340 -0.35 -13.34 2.41
CA ASN A 340 -1.42 -12.63 3.11
C ASN A 340 -1.68 -11.22 2.56
N GLN A 341 -0.80 -10.73 1.67
CA GLN A 341 -0.89 -9.37 1.14
C GLN A 341 -1.77 -9.34 -0.11
N VAL A 342 -2.36 -8.18 -0.34
CA VAL A 342 -3.38 -7.97 -1.36
C VAL A 342 -3.11 -6.69 -2.14
N ALA A 343 -3.66 -6.63 -3.36
CA ALA A 343 -3.71 -5.44 -4.18
C ALA A 343 -5.08 -5.32 -4.87
N ILE A 344 -5.51 -4.09 -5.12
CA ILE A 344 -6.67 -3.79 -5.97
C ILE A 344 -6.15 -3.08 -7.20
N VAL A 345 -6.64 -3.45 -8.38
CA VAL A 345 -6.38 -2.75 -9.62
C VAL A 345 -7.71 -2.35 -10.25
N GLN A 346 -7.84 -1.08 -10.60
CA GLN A 346 -8.99 -0.58 -11.34
C GLN A 346 -8.55 -0.01 -12.68
N SER A 347 -9.15 -0.51 -13.75
CA SER A 347 -9.09 0.11 -15.07
C SER A 347 -10.23 1.13 -15.16
N LEU A 348 -9.86 2.39 -15.39
CA LEU A 348 -10.75 3.54 -15.40
C LEU A 348 -10.69 4.21 -16.76
N ARG A 349 -11.82 4.71 -17.23
CA ARG A 349 -11.90 5.57 -18.42
C ARG A 349 -12.18 7.00 -17.98
N CYS A 350 -11.27 7.91 -18.30
CA CYS A 350 -11.43 9.34 -18.03
C CYS A 350 -12.57 9.88 -18.89
N ARG A 351 -13.60 10.45 -18.27
CA ARG A 351 -14.78 10.94 -18.98
C ARG A 351 -14.48 12.17 -19.84
N ALA A 352 -13.58 13.03 -19.37
CA ALA A 352 -13.22 14.27 -20.08
C ALA A 352 -12.39 14.01 -21.34
N THR A 353 -11.52 12.98 -21.34
CA THR A 353 -10.59 12.72 -22.45
C THR A 353 -10.91 11.44 -23.22
N GLY A 354 -11.77 10.57 -22.70
CA GLY A 354 -12.00 9.22 -23.21
C GLY A 354 -10.85 8.25 -22.97
N ARG A 355 -9.73 8.66 -22.36
CA ARG A 355 -8.52 7.84 -22.22
C ARG A 355 -8.61 6.87 -21.06
N GLY A 356 -8.09 5.66 -21.25
CA GLY A 356 -7.89 4.67 -20.19
C GLY A 356 -6.77 5.03 -19.22
N LEU A 357 -6.93 4.67 -17.95
CA LEU A 357 -5.96 4.78 -16.86
C LEU A 357 -6.13 3.57 -15.94
N CYS A 358 -5.06 2.84 -15.66
CA CYS A 358 -5.03 1.84 -14.61
C CYS A 358 -4.52 2.46 -13.31
N VAL A 359 -5.19 2.18 -12.21
CA VAL A 359 -4.73 2.54 -10.86
C VAL A 359 -4.66 1.28 -10.02
N ALA A 360 -3.54 1.07 -9.34
CA ALA A 360 -3.36 -0.02 -8.40
C ALA A 360 -3.05 0.50 -7.00
N VAL A 361 -3.53 -0.21 -5.98
CA VAL A 361 -3.15 0.00 -4.57
C VAL A 361 -2.68 -1.32 -3.96
N THR A 362 -1.62 -1.29 -3.17
CA THR A 362 -1.08 -2.48 -2.49
C THR A 362 -0.53 -2.16 -1.09
N HIS A 363 -0.42 -3.18 -0.25
CA HIS A 363 0.31 -3.13 1.03
C HIS A 363 1.16 -4.40 1.13
N LEU A 364 2.49 -4.27 1.01
CA LEU A 364 3.41 -5.42 1.00
C LEU A 364 3.76 -5.93 2.41
N LYS A 365 4.55 -7.01 2.49
CA LYS A 365 4.90 -7.65 3.75
C LYS A 365 5.75 -6.72 4.64
N ALA A 366 5.20 -6.37 5.80
CA ALA A 366 5.86 -5.58 6.83
C ALA A 366 6.99 -6.32 7.58
N ARG A 367 7.75 -5.53 8.36
CA ARG A 367 8.90 -5.91 9.21
C ARG A 367 10.17 -6.26 8.44
N SER A 368 11.32 -6.08 9.09
CA SER A 368 12.64 -6.50 8.59
C SER A 368 12.74 -8.03 8.48
N GLY A 369 13.66 -8.51 7.64
CA GLY A 369 13.86 -9.94 7.36
C GLY A 369 12.92 -10.52 6.30
N TRP A 370 12.04 -9.70 5.72
CA TRP A 370 11.08 -10.09 4.70
C TRP A 370 11.37 -9.46 3.32
N GLU A 371 12.57 -8.91 3.11
CA GLU A 371 12.99 -8.19 1.89
C GLU A 371 12.81 -9.08 0.65
N ARG A 372 13.20 -10.36 0.74
CA ARG A 372 13.03 -11.35 -0.35
C ARG A 372 11.55 -11.64 -0.64
N MET A 373 10.71 -11.69 0.40
CA MET A 373 9.28 -11.88 0.24
C MET A 373 8.63 -10.67 -0.43
N ARG A 374 8.98 -9.44 0.00
CA ARG A 374 8.55 -8.20 -0.66
C ARG A 374 8.97 -8.15 -2.12
N SER A 375 10.22 -8.53 -2.43
CA SER A 375 10.70 -8.62 -3.82
C SER A 375 9.90 -9.61 -4.66
N ALA A 376 9.56 -10.79 -4.11
CA ALA A 376 8.73 -11.78 -4.79
C ALA A 376 7.27 -11.30 -4.96
N GLN A 377 6.68 -10.66 -3.95
CA GLN A 377 5.35 -10.05 -4.03
C GLN A 377 5.31 -8.95 -5.10
N GLY A 378 6.31 -8.08 -5.14
CA GLY A 378 6.44 -7.04 -6.15
C GLY A 378 6.61 -7.61 -7.56
N ALA A 379 7.36 -8.70 -7.72
CA ALA A 379 7.49 -9.38 -9.00
C ALA A 379 6.14 -9.96 -9.49
N ASP A 380 5.36 -10.58 -8.60
CA ASP A 380 4.03 -11.08 -8.93
C ASP A 380 3.07 -9.93 -9.29
N LEU A 381 3.10 -8.83 -8.52
CA LEU A 381 2.30 -7.64 -8.78
C LEU A 381 2.63 -7.05 -10.16
N LEU A 382 3.90 -6.80 -10.49
CA LEU A 382 4.31 -6.26 -11.80
C LEU A 382 3.86 -7.16 -12.96
N ARG A 383 3.98 -8.49 -12.81
CA ARG A 383 3.51 -9.45 -13.82
C ARG A 383 2.00 -9.36 -14.04
N ARG A 384 1.22 -9.27 -12.95
CA ARG A 384 -0.24 -9.13 -13.02
C ARG A 384 -0.66 -7.79 -13.61
N LEU A 385 0.00 -6.70 -13.20
CA LEU A 385 -0.25 -5.36 -13.73
C LEU A 385 -0.02 -5.32 -15.23
N ARG A 386 1.06 -5.92 -15.75
CA ARG A 386 1.30 -6.01 -17.18
C ARG A 386 0.19 -6.75 -17.93
N ALA A 387 -0.27 -7.89 -17.41
CA ALA A 387 -1.38 -8.61 -18.03
C ALA A 387 -2.68 -7.78 -18.03
N ILE A 388 -2.95 -7.04 -16.96
CA ILE A 388 -4.14 -6.19 -16.84
C ILE A 388 -4.05 -4.99 -17.78
N THR A 389 -2.92 -4.27 -17.82
CA THR A 389 -2.76 -3.08 -18.67
C THR A 389 -2.78 -3.44 -20.16
N SER A 390 -2.20 -4.57 -20.56
CA SER A 390 -2.31 -5.06 -21.95
C SER A 390 -3.74 -5.46 -22.32
N ARG A 391 -4.45 -6.17 -21.43
CA ARG A 391 -5.86 -6.55 -21.66
C ARG A 391 -6.77 -5.33 -21.78
N ALA A 392 -6.57 -4.34 -20.92
CA ALA A 392 -7.34 -3.10 -20.97
C ALA A 392 -7.02 -2.29 -22.24
N ALA A 393 -5.75 -2.26 -22.68
CA ALA A 393 -5.36 -1.58 -23.91
C ALA A 393 -5.97 -2.20 -25.17
N ALA A 394 -6.11 -3.52 -25.21
CA ALA A 394 -6.79 -4.22 -26.30
C ALA A 394 -8.27 -3.84 -26.45
N SER A 395 -8.87 -3.24 -25.42
CA SER A 395 -10.25 -2.76 -25.43
C SER A 395 -10.37 -1.28 -25.82
N GLU A 396 -9.25 -0.56 -25.98
CA GLU A 396 -9.22 0.85 -26.39
C GLU A 396 -9.11 0.97 -27.92
N ALA A 397 -9.81 1.94 -28.50
CA ALA A 397 -9.86 2.16 -29.94
C ALA A 397 -8.51 2.62 -30.54
N ASP A 398 -7.64 3.23 -29.73
CA ASP A 398 -6.41 3.88 -30.18
C ASP A 398 -5.24 2.93 -30.46
N GLY A 399 -5.43 1.61 -30.28
CA GLY A 399 -4.41 0.60 -30.59
C GLY A 399 -3.12 0.73 -29.78
N ALA A 400 -3.19 1.31 -28.58
CA ALA A 400 -2.08 1.37 -27.64
C ALA A 400 -1.69 -0.04 -27.17
N ALA A 401 -0.40 -0.29 -26.93
CA ALA A 401 0.08 -1.58 -26.46
C ALA A 401 -0.26 -1.83 -24.98
N GLU A 402 -0.26 -0.77 -24.17
CA GLU A 402 -0.56 -0.80 -22.73
C GLU A 402 -1.23 0.53 -22.33
N ILE A 403 -2.18 0.48 -21.39
CA ILE A 403 -2.77 1.72 -20.83
C ILE A 403 -1.86 2.31 -19.75
N PRO A 404 -1.84 3.66 -19.60
CA PRO A 404 -1.12 4.34 -18.53
C PRO A 404 -1.44 3.76 -17.15
N LEU A 405 -0.43 3.65 -16.28
CA LEU A 405 -0.54 3.00 -14.97
C LEU A 405 -0.07 3.93 -13.85
N LEU A 406 -0.81 3.93 -12.75
CA LEU A 406 -0.42 4.44 -11.44
C LEU A 406 -0.42 3.28 -10.43
N VAL A 407 0.63 3.16 -9.61
CA VAL A 407 0.69 2.18 -8.52
C VAL A 407 0.98 2.91 -7.21
N CYS A 408 0.02 2.90 -6.32
CA CYS A 408 0.11 3.45 -4.98
C CYS A 408 0.34 2.32 -3.97
N GLY A 409 1.09 2.57 -2.91
CA GLY A 409 1.10 1.62 -1.80
C GLY A 409 2.16 1.88 -0.75
N ASP A 410 1.94 1.26 0.39
CA ASP A 410 2.97 1.03 1.41
C ASP A 410 3.70 -0.27 1.04
N PHE A 411 4.93 -0.10 0.57
CA PHE A 411 5.78 -1.21 0.14
C PHE A 411 6.53 -1.84 1.30
N ASN A 412 6.52 -1.22 2.49
CA ASN A 412 7.30 -1.64 3.66
C ASN A 412 8.77 -1.90 3.32
N ALA A 413 9.30 -1.16 2.35
CA ALA A 413 10.63 -1.33 1.81
C ALA A 413 11.23 0.03 1.50
N GLU A 414 12.47 0.23 1.93
CA GLU A 414 13.26 1.42 1.59
C GLU A 414 13.71 1.40 0.12
N PRO A 415 14.12 2.56 -0.45
CA PRO A 415 14.65 2.63 -1.82
C PRO A 415 15.88 1.74 -2.08
N SER A 416 16.56 1.29 -1.03
CA SER A 416 17.68 0.35 -1.10
C SER A 416 17.27 -1.12 -1.27
N GLU A 417 15.99 -1.48 -1.20
CA GLU A 417 15.54 -2.86 -1.34
C GLU A 417 15.30 -3.29 -2.79
N ASP A 418 15.38 -4.60 -3.04
CA ASP A 418 15.22 -5.16 -4.39
C ASP A 418 13.84 -4.96 -4.98
N VAL A 419 12.79 -4.89 -4.14
CA VAL A 419 11.43 -4.61 -4.62
C VAL A 419 11.34 -3.24 -5.27
N TYR A 420 11.97 -2.21 -4.69
CA TYR A 420 12.02 -0.86 -5.23
C TYR A 420 12.79 -0.83 -6.56
N ARG A 421 14.00 -1.42 -6.60
CA ARG A 421 14.80 -1.53 -7.83
C ARG A 421 14.03 -2.23 -8.96
N ARG A 422 13.26 -3.26 -8.63
CA ARG A 422 12.48 -4.05 -9.58
C ARG A 422 11.33 -3.24 -10.18
N PHE A 423 10.72 -2.32 -9.41
CA PHE A 423 9.71 -1.40 -9.93
C PHE A 423 10.34 -0.36 -10.88
N LEU A 424 11.46 0.25 -10.50
CA LEU A 424 12.20 1.18 -11.38
C LEU A 424 12.68 0.54 -12.68
N ALA A 425 13.19 -0.70 -12.61
CA ALA A 425 13.70 -1.43 -13.77
C ALA A 425 12.61 -2.19 -14.55
N SER A 426 11.33 -2.01 -14.17
CA SER A 426 10.22 -2.73 -14.79
C SER A 426 10.05 -2.34 -16.26
N SER A 427 9.68 -3.30 -17.09
CA SER A 427 9.30 -3.05 -18.49
C SER A 427 8.01 -2.21 -18.63
N LEU A 428 7.27 -1.99 -17.53
CA LEU A 428 6.11 -1.10 -17.49
C LEU A 428 6.50 0.39 -17.52
N GLY A 429 7.81 0.71 -17.54
CA GLY A 429 8.31 2.08 -17.65
C GLY A 429 7.89 2.96 -16.47
N LEU A 430 7.95 2.40 -15.25
CA LEU A 430 7.54 3.08 -14.03
C LEU A 430 8.67 3.96 -13.48
N ASP A 431 8.30 5.13 -13.00
CA ASP A 431 9.16 5.98 -12.15
C ASP A 431 8.40 6.35 -10.87
N SER A 432 9.12 6.77 -9.84
CA SER A 432 8.52 7.21 -8.57
C SER A 432 8.29 8.72 -8.60
N ALA A 433 7.05 9.15 -8.36
CA ALA A 433 6.66 10.55 -8.46
C ALA A 433 7.39 11.44 -7.44
N TYR A 434 7.61 10.93 -6.23
CA TYR A 434 8.16 11.71 -5.11
C TYR A 434 9.66 11.98 -5.22
N ARG A 435 10.38 11.28 -6.11
CA ARG A 435 11.76 11.64 -6.50
C ARG A 435 11.86 13.05 -7.06
N LEU A 436 10.80 13.55 -7.68
CA LEU A 436 10.76 14.87 -8.30
C LEU A 436 10.72 16.04 -7.30
N LEU A 437 10.57 15.77 -6.00
CA LEU A 437 10.77 16.79 -4.95
C LEU A 437 12.25 17.12 -4.73
N SER A 438 13.15 16.19 -5.05
CA SER A 438 14.58 16.42 -4.92
C SER A 438 15.12 17.29 -6.05
N ALA A 439 16.20 18.03 -5.77
CA ALA A 439 16.81 18.92 -6.76
C ALA A 439 17.37 18.18 -8.00
N ASP A 440 17.80 16.92 -7.83
CA ASP A 440 18.26 16.08 -8.93
C ASP A 440 17.12 15.36 -9.67
N GLY A 441 15.89 15.37 -9.10
CA GLY A 441 14.74 14.64 -9.61
C GLY A 441 14.90 13.11 -9.54
N LEU A 442 15.89 12.62 -8.79
CA LEU A 442 16.31 11.23 -8.75
C LEU A 442 16.37 10.68 -7.32
N THR A 443 16.33 11.52 -6.31
CA THR A 443 16.42 11.13 -4.90
C THR A 443 15.04 11.10 -4.25
N GLU A 444 14.71 9.98 -3.61
CA GLU A 444 13.46 9.83 -2.84
C GLU A 444 13.41 10.75 -1.62
N PRO A 445 12.22 11.09 -1.09
CA PRO A 445 12.12 11.90 0.10
C PRO A 445 12.81 11.20 1.29
N PRO A 446 13.27 11.96 2.29
CA PRO A 446 13.96 11.40 3.45
C PRO A 446 13.07 10.48 4.29
N TYR A 447 11.75 10.67 4.24
CA TYR A 447 10.77 9.82 4.91
C TYR A 447 9.38 10.00 4.33
N THR A 448 8.56 8.95 4.48
CA THR A 448 7.10 8.98 4.34
C THR A 448 6.41 8.52 5.62
N THR A 449 7.16 7.93 6.56
CA THR A 449 6.70 7.58 7.90
C THR A 449 7.75 7.94 8.94
N TRP A 450 7.30 8.39 10.11
CA TRP A 450 8.18 8.75 11.23
C TRP A 450 7.48 8.57 12.57
N LYS A 451 7.94 7.61 13.37
CA LYS A 451 7.27 7.15 14.60
C LYS A 451 8.25 6.69 15.67
N ILE A 452 7.78 6.65 16.92
CA ILE A 452 8.54 6.13 18.05
C ILE A 452 7.76 4.97 18.70
N ARG A 453 8.37 3.79 18.73
CA ARG A 453 7.82 2.54 19.28
C ARG A 453 8.75 2.01 20.37
N PRO A 454 8.43 0.93 21.11
CA PRO A 454 9.31 0.40 22.15
C PRO A 454 10.67 -0.06 21.59
N SER A 455 10.72 -0.42 20.31
CA SER A 455 11.94 -0.76 19.59
C SER A 455 12.83 0.44 19.25
N GLY A 456 12.36 1.67 19.49
CA GLY A 456 13.06 2.91 19.17
C GLY A 456 12.32 3.77 18.14
N GLU A 457 12.98 4.88 17.77
CA GLU A 457 12.54 5.78 16.72
C GLU A 457 12.81 5.17 15.34
N SER A 458 11.79 5.19 14.49
CA SER A 458 11.82 4.69 13.12
C SER A 458 11.39 5.79 12.17
N ARG A 459 12.23 6.09 11.20
CA ARG A 459 12.01 7.08 10.15
C ARG A 459 12.49 6.51 8.83
N GLY A 460 11.62 6.52 7.82
CA GLY A 460 11.90 5.84 6.57
C GLY A 460 10.94 6.17 5.44
N THR A 461 11.32 5.81 4.21
CA THR A 461 10.51 6.00 3.00
C THR A 461 9.97 4.66 2.54
N LEU A 462 8.70 4.42 2.81
CA LEU A 462 8.02 3.14 2.56
C LEU A 462 6.85 3.28 1.58
N ASP A 463 6.37 4.49 1.37
CA ASP A 463 5.18 4.80 0.57
C ASP A 463 5.59 5.37 -0.79
N TYR A 464 4.93 4.91 -1.84
CA TYR A 464 5.27 5.30 -3.20
C TYR A 464 4.02 5.56 -4.06
N ILE A 465 4.14 6.53 -4.97
CA ILE A 465 3.26 6.68 -6.13
C ILE A 465 4.11 6.46 -7.39
N TRP A 466 4.03 5.25 -7.93
CA TRP A 466 4.66 4.90 -9.20
C TRP A 466 3.77 5.34 -10.36
N TYR A 467 4.35 5.82 -11.45
CA TYR A 467 3.62 6.24 -12.64
C TYR A 467 4.33 5.81 -13.94
N SER A 468 3.56 5.53 -14.99
CA SER A 468 4.09 5.29 -16.34
C SER A 468 4.73 6.56 -16.91
N ARG A 469 6.06 6.65 -16.84
CA ARG A 469 6.84 7.87 -17.14
C ARG A 469 6.63 8.39 -18.56
N GLU A 470 6.47 7.50 -19.53
CA GLU A 470 6.34 7.83 -20.95
C GLU A 470 4.94 8.30 -21.34
N SER A 471 3.92 8.01 -20.54
CA SER A 471 2.52 8.32 -20.87
C SER A 471 1.86 9.29 -19.90
N LEU A 472 2.44 9.50 -18.71
CA LEU A 472 2.01 10.45 -17.70
C LEU A 472 3.14 11.42 -17.35
N SER A 473 2.79 12.68 -17.07
CA SER A 473 3.67 13.64 -16.44
C SER A 473 3.12 14.02 -15.07
N VAL A 474 3.99 14.04 -14.06
CA VAL A 474 3.66 14.61 -12.74
C VAL A 474 3.76 16.12 -12.86
N GLU A 475 2.72 16.85 -12.47
CA GLU A 475 2.63 18.31 -12.56
C GLU A 475 2.90 18.99 -11.20
N THR A 476 2.30 18.46 -10.13
CA THR A 476 2.50 18.96 -8.77
C THR A 476 2.55 17.83 -7.76
N LEU A 477 3.23 18.07 -6.64
CA LEU A 477 3.41 17.14 -5.53
C LEU A 477 3.11 17.84 -4.21
N LEU A 478 2.46 17.17 -3.28
CA LEU A 478 2.32 17.67 -1.92
C LEU A 478 3.64 17.44 -1.17
N ASP A 479 4.23 18.51 -0.65
CA ASP A 479 5.52 18.47 0.02
C ASP A 479 5.54 17.56 1.28
N ILE A 480 6.75 17.27 1.75
CA ILE A 480 6.98 16.52 2.99
C ILE A 480 7.32 17.53 4.10
N PRO A 481 6.58 17.56 5.22
CA PRO A 481 6.86 18.49 6.31
C PRO A 481 8.30 18.36 6.84
N GLY A 482 8.84 19.44 7.38
CA GLY A 482 10.10 19.43 8.11
C GLY A 482 9.98 18.79 9.50
N GLU A 483 11.12 18.52 10.14
CA GLU A 483 11.16 17.97 11.51
C GLU A 483 10.43 18.86 12.52
N GLU A 484 10.58 20.18 12.41
CA GLU A 484 9.89 21.14 13.29
C GLU A 484 8.37 21.08 13.14
N GLN A 485 7.87 20.85 11.92
CA GLN A 485 6.43 20.73 11.64
C GLN A 485 5.86 19.40 12.13
N ILE A 486 6.67 18.33 12.14
CA ILE A 486 6.31 17.02 12.71
C ILE A 486 6.31 17.05 14.24
N GLY A 487 7.24 17.81 14.84
CA GLY A 487 7.40 17.89 16.29
C GLY A 487 8.21 16.73 16.88
N PRO A 488 8.58 16.83 18.18
CA PRO A 488 9.51 15.89 18.82
C PRO A 488 8.92 14.50 19.07
N ASP A 489 7.60 14.39 19.20
CA ASP A 489 6.91 13.13 19.50
C ASP A 489 6.54 12.33 18.24
N ARG A 490 6.84 12.89 17.06
CA ARG A 490 6.64 12.30 15.73
C ARG A 490 5.17 11.96 15.48
N LEU A 491 4.91 10.94 14.66
CA LEU A 491 3.57 10.51 14.27
C LEU A 491 3.21 9.16 14.93
N PRO A 492 1.90 8.88 15.17
CA PRO A 492 0.77 9.81 15.08
C PRO A 492 0.74 10.79 16.26
N SER A 493 -0.07 11.83 16.17
CA SER A 493 -0.20 12.87 17.19
C SER A 493 -1.57 13.53 17.16
N TYR A 494 -1.84 14.50 18.05
CA TYR A 494 -3.06 15.31 17.99
C TYR A 494 -3.24 16.07 16.68
N HIS A 495 -2.14 16.30 15.95
CA HIS A 495 -2.16 17.01 14.68
C HIS A 495 -2.28 16.07 13.48
N TYR A 496 -2.10 14.75 13.64
CA TYR A 496 -1.99 13.87 12.49
C TYR A 496 -2.36 12.41 12.82
N PRO A 497 -3.27 11.78 12.07
CA PRO A 497 -3.96 10.56 12.50
C PRO A 497 -3.25 9.23 12.21
N SER A 498 -2.14 9.28 11.48
CA SER A 498 -1.40 8.10 11.01
C SER A 498 0.09 8.28 11.27
N ASP A 499 0.82 7.19 11.43
CA ASP A 499 2.28 7.20 11.46
C ASP A 499 2.92 7.39 10.07
N HIS A 500 2.13 7.34 9.01
CA HIS A 500 2.52 7.60 7.62
C HIS A 500 1.93 8.93 7.13
N LEU A 501 2.70 9.72 6.40
CA LEU A 501 2.22 10.91 5.71
C LEU A 501 1.44 10.54 4.45
N SER A 502 0.40 11.30 4.14
CA SER A 502 -0.30 11.17 2.87
C SER A 502 0.64 11.63 1.75
N LEU A 503 0.68 10.87 0.67
CA LEU A 503 1.33 11.27 -0.56
C LEU A 503 0.26 11.71 -1.55
N LEU A 504 0.52 12.80 -2.27
CA LEU A 504 -0.41 13.32 -3.26
C LEU A 504 0.33 13.94 -4.44
N CYS A 505 -0.14 13.62 -5.64
CA CYS A 505 0.34 14.25 -6.85
C CYS A 505 -0.80 14.55 -7.83
N ASP A 506 -0.60 15.60 -8.63
CA ASP A 506 -1.40 15.82 -9.84
C ASP A 506 -0.61 15.26 -11.02
N VAL A 507 -1.21 14.34 -11.77
CA VAL A 507 -0.64 13.83 -13.03
C VAL A 507 -1.47 14.29 -14.22
N SER A 508 -0.84 14.48 -15.37
CA SER A 508 -1.54 14.71 -16.63
C SER A 508 -1.11 13.68 -17.66
N PHE A 509 -2.01 13.36 -18.58
CA PHE A 509 -1.60 12.50 -19.68
C PHE A 509 -0.72 13.27 -20.65
N ARG A 510 0.39 12.66 -21.07
CA ARG A 510 1.22 13.18 -22.15
C ARG A 510 0.48 13.08 -23.49
N GLU A 511 0.70 14.06 -24.35
CA GLU A 511 0.25 13.99 -25.74
C GLU A 511 1.04 12.89 -26.46
N LEU A 512 0.34 12.01 -27.18
CA LEU A 512 1.00 11.05 -28.06
C LEU A 512 1.65 11.85 -29.20
N PRO A 513 2.91 11.59 -29.58
CA PRO A 513 3.47 12.19 -30.77
C PRO A 513 2.52 11.87 -31.93
N HIS A 514 2.01 12.90 -32.61
CA HIS A 514 1.20 12.70 -33.81
C HIS A 514 1.95 11.72 -34.70
N ARG A 515 1.39 10.52 -34.92
CA ARG A 515 1.83 9.67 -36.02
C ARG A 515 1.52 10.48 -37.26
N LEU A 516 2.54 11.09 -37.85
CA LEU A 516 2.48 11.62 -39.22
C LEU A 516 2.07 10.43 -40.08
N MET A 517 0.77 10.37 -40.43
CA MET A 517 0.23 9.48 -41.44
C MET A 517 0.61 9.98 -42.81
#